data_AF-A0A3Q7Q2Z9-F1
#
_entry.id   AF-A0A3Q7Q2Z9-F1
#
_cell.length_a   1.000
_cell.length_b   1.000
_cell.length_c   1.000
_cell.angle_alpha   90.00
_cell.angle_beta   90.00
_cell.angle_gamma   90.00
#
_symmetry.space_group_name_H-M   'P 1'
#
loop_
_entity.id
_entity.type
_entity.pdbx_description
1 polymer ?
#
loop_
_entity_poly.entity_id
_entity_poly.type
_entity_poly.pdbx_seq_one_letter_code
_entity_poly.pdbx_strand_id
1 'polypeptide(L)'
;MEVAGQDPLDDVQEMMEIPKLEVTKQNLDYLNSDLEKDLQRLDEANQVLLRKIQEKEEAIQSLEGETALSLAQANEREELNHIASEKEETLRNLESETAKLEKSNKILSRNVVELQKKISRRHKNDGLNKETLKQMLAELKVRLQKSTESCTKQEKELLKIESDYQSLHQLCEDQAHYIKKYQEILRQMEKEKEVMLLEKEVFKAQNNSSQIVKPGSILVETIQSNMEKTIIKKQKRIFWYRHFRCLVFMVMIFIRLLGYALFHLQYINPDLLVDALPMVMSRDTLKRLREVLFPFLTLEVEEVLPH
;
A
#
# COMPACT_ATOMS: atom_id res chain seq x y z
N MET A 1 -54.81 84.02 1.63
CA MET A 1 -53.54 83.96 2.38
C MET A 1 -53.91 83.47 3.77
N GLU A 2 -54.08 82.16 3.90
CA GLU A 2 -54.38 81.53 5.20
C GLU A 2 -53.05 81.40 5.94
N VAL A 3 -52.92 82.17 7.02
CA VAL A 3 -51.80 82.10 7.94
C VAL A 3 -51.95 80.76 8.68
N ALA A 4 -51.10 79.80 8.34
CA ALA A 4 -50.94 78.58 9.12
C ALA A 4 -50.45 78.99 10.52
N GLY A 5 -51.34 78.92 11.50
CA GLY A 5 -50.96 79.03 12.91
C GLY A 5 -50.13 77.81 13.27
N GLN A 6 -48.83 78.01 13.47
CA GLN A 6 -48.02 77.08 14.26
C GLN A 6 -48.53 77.14 15.70
N ASP A 7 -48.94 75.98 16.22
CA ASP A 7 -49.44 75.84 17.58
C ASP A 7 -48.27 76.09 18.55
N PRO A 8 -48.32 77.11 19.44
CA PRO A 8 -47.21 77.44 20.34
C PRO A 8 -46.81 76.31 21.30
N LEU A 9 -47.65 75.28 21.42
CA LEU A 9 -47.40 74.09 22.24
C LEU A 9 -46.40 73.12 21.59
N ASP A 10 -46.35 73.06 20.25
CA ASP A 10 -45.48 72.14 19.50
C ASP A 10 -44.02 72.61 19.57
N ASP A 11 -43.78 73.92 19.44
CA ASP A 11 -42.46 74.56 19.57
C ASP A 11 -41.88 74.39 20.99
N VAL A 12 -42.72 74.41 22.03
CA VAL A 12 -42.29 74.24 23.43
C VAL A 12 -41.97 72.78 23.74
N GLN A 13 -42.68 71.84 23.11
CA GLN A 13 -42.41 70.42 23.23
C GLN A 13 -41.11 70.05 22.51
N GLU A 14 -40.90 70.55 21.29
CA GLU A 14 -39.65 70.36 20.52
C GLU A 14 -38.45 70.96 21.26
N MET A 15 -38.61 72.13 21.88
CA MET A 15 -37.57 72.79 22.69
C MET A 15 -37.19 72.00 23.96
N MET A 16 -38.08 71.17 24.51
CA MET A 16 -37.77 70.26 25.64
C MET A 16 -37.28 68.87 25.19
N GLU A 17 -37.59 68.43 23.98
CA GLU A 17 -37.19 67.14 23.43
C GLU A 17 -35.74 67.17 22.89
N ILE A 18 -35.32 68.26 22.27
CA ILE A 18 -33.95 68.41 21.74
C ILE A 18 -32.86 68.23 22.82
N PRO A 19 -32.95 68.85 24.02
CA PRO A 19 -31.97 68.62 25.08
C PRO A 19 -31.97 67.18 25.62
N LYS A 20 -33.14 66.51 25.66
CA LYS A 20 -33.23 65.11 26.08
C LYS A 20 -32.58 64.17 25.05
N LEU A 21 -32.76 64.46 23.77
CA LEU A 21 -32.10 63.75 22.67
C LEU A 21 -30.58 63.95 22.71
N GLU A 22 -30.10 65.16 23.01
CA GLU A 22 -28.67 65.44 23.13
C GLU A 22 -28.03 64.66 24.30
N VAL A 23 -28.69 64.62 25.46
CA VAL A 23 -28.24 63.79 26.59
C VAL A 23 -28.26 62.30 26.25
N THR A 24 -29.29 61.84 25.53
CA THR A 24 -29.39 60.43 25.10
C THR A 24 -28.27 60.08 24.11
N LYS A 25 -27.95 60.99 23.19
CA LYS A 25 -26.84 60.84 22.24
C LYS A 25 -25.49 60.76 22.96
N GLN A 26 -25.23 61.65 23.92
CA GLN A 26 -23.99 61.59 24.72
C GLN A 26 -23.87 60.27 25.50
N ASN A 27 -24.97 59.75 26.04
CA ASN A 27 -24.98 58.44 26.70
C ASN A 27 -24.70 57.29 25.72
N LEU A 28 -25.25 57.35 24.50
CA LEU A 28 -24.96 56.38 23.45
C LEU A 28 -23.50 56.45 22.99
N ASP A 29 -22.93 57.65 22.84
CA ASP A 29 -21.54 57.83 22.47
C ASP A 29 -20.59 57.28 23.55
N TYR A 30 -20.91 57.49 24.83
CA TYR A 30 -20.18 56.89 25.94
C TYR A 30 -20.23 55.35 25.90
N LEU A 31 -21.43 54.78 25.72
CA LEU A 31 -21.63 53.34 25.67
C LEU A 31 -20.91 52.71 24.46
N ASN A 32 -20.95 53.35 23.30
CA ASN A 32 -20.23 52.91 22.11
C ASN A 32 -18.71 52.93 22.35
N SER A 33 -18.18 53.97 22.99
CA SER A 33 -16.75 54.03 23.33
C SER A 33 -16.33 52.93 24.32
N ASP A 34 -17.19 52.60 25.29
CA ASP A 34 -16.92 51.52 26.23
C ASP A 34 -16.94 50.15 25.54
N LEU A 35 -17.91 49.92 24.65
CA LEU A 35 -18.01 48.70 23.86
C LEU A 35 -16.80 48.52 22.91
N GLU A 36 -16.32 49.60 22.29
CA GLU A 36 -15.13 49.57 21.44
C GLU A 36 -13.87 49.17 22.24
N LYS A 37 -13.73 49.68 23.46
CA LYS A 37 -12.62 49.29 24.36
C LYS A 37 -12.71 47.83 24.77
N ASP A 38 -13.90 47.33 25.06
CA ASP A 38 -14.08 45.93 25.44
C ASP A 38 -13.85 44.98 24.25
N LEU A 39 -14.25 45.36 23.03
CA LEU A 39 -13.89 44.65 21.81
C LEU A 39 -12.38 44.61 21.60
N GLN A 40 -11.70 45.74 21.78
CA GLN A 40 -10.25 45.79 21.66
C GLN A 40 -9.55 44.91 22.70
N ARG A 41 -10.01 44.92 23.97
CA ARG A 41 -9.49 44.04 25.02
C ARG A 41 -9.69 42.55 24.68
N LEU A 42 -10.85 42.21 24.12
CA LEU A 42 -11.15 40.85 23.70
C LEU A 42 -10.23 40.41 22.56
N ASP A 43 -9.98 41.28 21.59
CA ASP A 43 -9.05 41.02 20.49
C ASP A 43 -7.61 40.83 20.98
N GLU A 44 -7.14 41.67 21.90
CA GLU A 44 -5.83 41.54 22.53
C GLU A 44 -5.69 40.20 23.29
N ALA A 45 -6.72 39.82 24.06
CA ALA A 45 -6.75 38.53 24.75
C ALA A 45 -6.74 37.34 23.77
N ASN A 46 -7.51 37.43 22.68
CA ASN A 46 -7.54 36.41 21.64
C ASN A 46 -6.18 36.26 20.94
N GLN A 47 -5.48 37.36 20.65
CA GLN A 47 -4.13 37.32 20.07
C GLN A 47 -3.11 36.66 21.02
N VAL A 48 -3.22 36.90 22.33
CA VAL A 48 -2.38 36.22 23.33
C VAL A 48 -2.67 34.72 23.36
N LEU A 49 -3.95 34.32 23.30
CA LEU A 49 -4.34 32.91 23.25
C LEU A 49 -3.85 32.22 21.99
N LEU A 50 -3.96 32.88 20.82
CA LEU A 50 -3.45 32.34 19.56
C LEU A 50 -1.95 32.06 19.60
N ARG A 51 -1.16 32.98 20.17
CA ARG A 51 0.28 32.73 20.38
C ARG A 51 0.55 31.53 21.28
N LYS A 52 -0.18 31.41 22.40
CA LYS A 52 -0.07 30.25 23.29
C LYS A 52 -0.46 28.93 22.62
N ILE A 53 -1.47 28.95 21.75
CA ILE A 53 -1.87 27.77 20.98
C ILE A 53 -0.74 27.37 20.03
N GLN A 54 -0.16 28.32 19.29
CA GLN A 54 0.97 28.06 18.40
C GLN A 54 2.19 27.49 19.14
N GLU A 55 2.58 28.10 20.27
CA GLU A 55 3.68 27.59 21.11
C GLU A 55 3.43 26.16 21.59
N LYS A 56 2.18 25.83 21.96
CA LYS A 56 1.81 24.48 22.37
C LYS A 56 1.82 23.49 21.20
N GLU A 57 1.41 23.92 20.03
CA GLU A 57 1.38 23.09 18.83
C GLU A 57 2.81 22.76 18.35
N GLU A 58 3.73 23.73 18.39
CA GLU A 58 5.16 23.50 18.13
C GLU A 58 5.77 22.52 19.14
N ALA A 59 5.44 22.66 20.43
CA ALA A 59 5.90 21.74 21.46
C ALA A 59 5.37 20.31 21.26
N ILE A 60 4.11 20.16 20.84
CA ILE A 60 3.51 18.87 20.51
C ILE A 60 4.23 18.24 19.31
N GLN A 61 4.44 18.99 18.23
CA GLN A 61 5.15 18.49 17.04
C GLN A 61 6.57 18.03 17.37
N SER A 62 7.28 18.77 18.24
CA SER A 62 8.60 18.36 18.72
C SER A 62 8.56 17.03 19.48
N LEU A 63 7.59 16.85 20.37
CA LEU A 63 7.42 15.60 21.13
C LEU A 63 6.98 14.43 20.24
N GLU A 64 6.11 14.67 19.26
CA GLU A 64 5.73 13.68 18.25
C GLU A 64 6.95 13.21 17.45
N GLY A 65 7.85 14.12 17.06
CA GLY A 65 9.12 13.77 16.43
C GLY A 65 10.01 12.91 17.33
N GLU A 66 10.16 13.26 18.61
CA GLU A 66 10.98 12.51 19.56
C GLU A 66 10.41 11.11 19.84
N THR A 67 9.09 10.99 19.97
CA THR A 67 8.43 9.69 20.17
C THR A 67 8.56 8.79 18.94
N ALA A 68 8.45 9.34 17.73
CA ALA A 68 8.66 8.60 16.49
C ALA A 68 10.11 8.08 16.37
N LEU A 69 11.10 8.90 16.70
CA LEU A 69 12.51 8.49 16.74
C LEU A 69 12.76 7.39 17.79
N SER A 70 12.19 7.55 18.98
CA SER A 70 12.31 6.57 20.07
C SER A 70 11.69 5.23 19.69
N LEU A 71 10.54 5.24 19.01
CA LEU A 71 9.88 4.04 18.50
C LEU A 71 10.74 3.33 17.44
N ALA A 72 11.33 4.09 16.51
CA ALA A 72 12.22 3.52 15.50
C ALA A 72 13.45 2.84 16.13
N GLN A 73 14.08 3.48 17.12
CA GLN A 73 15.21 2.91 17.86
C GLN A 73 14.82 1.67 18.67
N ALA A 74 13.63 1.65 19.26
CA ALA A 74 13.13 0.49 19.98
C ALA A 74 12.96 -0.73 19.05
N ASN A 75 12.40 -0.52 17.86
CA ASN A 75 12.27 -1.57 16.84
C ASN A 75 13.64 -2.07 16.37
N GLU A 76 14.60 -1.19 16.08
CA GLU A 76 15.96 -1.58 15.69
C GLU A 76 16.62 -2.43 16.79
N ARG A 77 16.46 -2.04 18.06
CA ARG A 77 16.97 -2.82 19.20
C ARG A 77 16.30 -4.19 19.30
N GLU A 78 15.00 -4.30 19.01
CA GLU A 78 14.29 -5.59 19.00
C GLU A 78 14.77 -6.51 17.88
N GLU A 79 14.96 -5.99 16.67
CA GLU A 79 15.54 -6.74 15.54
C GLU A 79 16.96 -7.24 15.86
N LEU A 80 17.80 -6.39 16.43
CA LEU A 80 19.15 -6.77 16.85
C LEU A 80 19.12 -7.86 17.93
N ASN A 81 18.19 -7.79 18.88
CA ASN A 81 18.01 -8.81 19.91
C ASN A 81 17.57 -10.16 19.30
N HIS A 82 16.67 -10.15 18.31
CA HIS A 82 16.27 -11.36 17.60
C HIS A 82 17.47 -11.99 16.89
N ILE A 83 18.23 -11.19 16.12
CA ILE A 83 19.43 -11.66 15.42
C ILE A 83 20.45 -12.22 16.42
N ALA A 84 20.67 -11.54 17.55
CA ALA A 84 21.59 -12.01 18.58
C ALA A 84 21.16 -13.37 19.15
N SER A 85 19.87 -13.57 19.43
CA SER A 85 19.33 -14.85 19.90
C SER A 85 19.53 -15.97 18.88
N GLU A 86 19.27 -15.70 17.60
CA GLU A 86 19.49 -16.68 16.52
C GLU A 86 20.98 -17.06 16.41
N LYS A 87 21.88 -16.07 16.48
CA LYS A 87 23.33 -16.31 16.47
C LYS A 87 23.78 -17.11 17.70
N GLU A 88 23.23 -16.85 18.87
CA GLU A 88 23.53 -17.62 20.07
C GLU A 88 23.09 -19.08 19.94
N GLU A 89 21.91 -19.34 19.35
CA GLU A 89 21.46 -20.70 19.08
C GLU A 89 22.34 -21.43 18.08
N THR A 90 22.70 -20.78 16.96
CA THR A 90 23.61 -21.40 15.98
C THR A 90 24.99 -21.69 16.58
N LEU A 91 25.49 -20.82 17.46
CA LEU A 91 26.74 -21.03 18.18
C LEU A 91 26.64 -22.23 19.14
N ARG A 92 25.56 -22.33 19.94
CA ARG A 92 25.32 -23.51 20.80
C ARG A 92 25.28 -24.82 20.00
N ASN A 93 24.65 -24.81 18.84
CA ASN A 93 24.60 -25.99 17.97
C ASN A 93 25.98 -26.37 17.46
N LEU A 94 26.78 -25.39 17.00
CA LEU A 94 28.17 -25.60 16.54
C LEU A 94 29.08 -26.12 17.66
N GLU A 95 28.95 -25.60 18.88
CA GLU A 95 29.69 -26.10 20.05
C GLU A 95 29.35 -27.57 20.31
N SER A 96 28.07 -27.96 20.21
CA SER A 96 27.63 -29.34 20.41
C SER A 96 28.20 -30.29 19.33
N GLU A 97 28.21 -29.88 18.06
CA GLU A 97 28.79 -30.66 16.96
C GLU A 97 30.32 -30.76 17.09
N THR A 98 30.97 -29.68 17.51
CA THR A 98 32.41 -29.66 17.78
C THR A 98 32.78 -30.64 18.88
N ALA A 99 31.99 -30.69 19.97
CA ALA A 99 32.19 -31.66 21.05
C ALA A 99 31.96 -33.11 20.60
N LYS A 100 31.00 -33.38 19.71
CA LYS A 100 30.79 -34.71 19.12
C LYS A 100 31.96 -35.12 18.22
N LEU A 101 32.42 -34.21 17.37
CA LEU A 101 33.58 -34.42 16.50
C LEU A 101 34.84 -34.68 17.32
N GLU A 102 35.07 -33.93 18.40
CA GLU A 102 36.22 -34.15 19.29
C GLU A 102 36.19 -35.53 19.94
N LYS A 103 35.01 -36.00 20.39
CA LYS A 103 34.84 -37.36 20.92
C LYS A 103 35.14 -38.43 19.85
N SER A 104 34.60 -38.24 18.64
CA SER A 104 34.86 -39.15 17.51
C SER A 104 36.35 -39.19 17.15
N ASN A 105 37.00 -38.03 17.10
CA ASN A 105 38.43 -37.91 16.83
C ASN A 105 39.29 -38.59 17.90
N LYS A 106 38.92 -38.45 19.19
CA LYS A 106 39.57 -39.19 20.30
C LYS A 106 39.42 -40.71 20.15
N ILE A 107 38.26 -41.21 19.71
CA ILE A 107 38.03 -42.64 19.46
C ILE A 107 38.87 -43.11 18.27
N LEU A 108 38.82 -42.38 17.16
CA LEU A 108 39.58 -42.70 15.95
C LEU A 108 41.09 -42.71 16.23
N SER A 109 41.60 -41.73 16.96
CA SER A 109 43.01 -41.66 17.38
C SER A 109 43.43 -42.91 18.18
N ARG A 110 42.58 -43.39 19.10
CA ARG A 110 42.84 -44.65 19.83
C ARG A 110 42.86 -45.85 18.89
N ASN A 111 41.89 -45.94 17.98
CA ASN A 111 41.80 -47.03 17.00
C ASN A 111 43.02 -47.06 16.08
N VAL A 112 43.50 -45.90 15.62
CA VAL A 112 44.72 -45.77 14.80
C VAL A 112 45.94 -46.28 15.56
N VAL A 113 46.12 -45.89 16.83
CA VAL A 113 47.23 -46.38 17.67
C VAL A 113 47.14 -47.90 17.88
N GLU A 114 45.94 -48.44 18.12
CA GLU A 114 45.74 -49.88 18.29
C GLU A 114 46.04 -50.66 17.00
N LEU A 115 45.56 -50.17 15.85
CA LEU A 115 45.87 -50.74 14.54
C LEU A 115 47.36 -50.67 14.25
N GLN A 116 48.02 -49.55 14.53
CA GLN A 116 49.47 -49.40 14.38
C GLN A 116 50.24 -50.41 15.26
N LYS A 117 49.76 -50.66 16.49
CA LYS A 117 50.32 -51.70 17.38
C LYS A 117 50.08 -53.12 16.85
N LYS A 118 48.89 -53.41 16.30
CA LYS A 118 48.56 -54.70 15.67
C LYS A 118 49.42 -54.94 14.42
N ILE A 119 49.60 -53.91 13.58
CA ILE A 119 50.46 -53.95 12.40
C ILE A 119 51.92 -54.17 12.83
N SER A 120 52.42 -53.43 13.82
CA SER A 120 53.78 -53.60 14.36
C SER A 120 54.00 -54.99 14.96
N ARG A 121 52.99 -55.58 15.62
CA ARG A 121 53.04 -56.96 16.11
C ARG A 121 53.01 -58.01 14.98
N ARG A 122 52.16 -57.84 13.96
CA ARG A 122 52.17 -58.72 12.77
C ARG A 122 53.50 -58.64 12.02
N HIS A 123 54.07 -57.44 11.88
CA HIS A 123 55.37 -57.26 11.24
C HIS A 123 56.55 -57.80 12.08
N LYS A 124 56.33 -58.16 13.35
CA LYS A 124 57.31 -58.92 14.15
C LYS A 124 57.15 -60.45 14.04
N ASN A 125 56.02 -60.95 13.55
CA ASN A 125 55.70 -62.38 13.57
C ASN A 125 55.43 -63.02 12.21
N ASP A 126 55.21 -62.26 11.13
CA ASP A 126 54.90 -62.86 9.84
C ASP A 126 55.96 -62.48 8.81
N GLY A 127 56.72 -63.50 8.38
CA GLY A 127 57.35 -63.51 7.07
C GLY A 127 56.25 -63.47 6.00
N LEU A 128 55.75 -62.26 5.72
CA LEU A 128 54.74 -62.03 4.71
C LEU A 128 55.37 -62.25 3.34
N ASN A 129 54.85 -63.23 2.59
CA ASN A 129 55.38 -63.62 1.30
C ASN A 129 55.35 -62.43 0.31
N LYS A 130 56.49 -62.15 -0.32
CA LYS A 130 56.78 -60.97 -1.15
C LYS A 130 55.82 -60.83 -2.34
N GLU A 131 55.27 -61.95 -2.81
CA GLU A 131 54.28 -62.05 -3.89
C GLU A 131 52.94 -61.38 -3.50
N THR A 132 52.42 -61.68 -2.31
CA THR A 132 51.10 -61.22 -1.84
C THR A 132 51.09 -59.71 -1.57
N LEU A 133 52.21 -59.16 -1.07
CA LEU A 133 52.40 -57.72 -0.91
C LEU A 133 52.43 -57.00 -2.26
N LYS A 134 53.07 -57.58 -3.29
CA LYS A 134 53.10 -57.03 -4.65
C LYS A 134 51.71 -56.95 -5.26
N GLN A 135 50.88 -57.97 -5.06
CA GLN A 135 49.52 -58.02 -5.58
C GLN A 135 48.62 -56.98 -4.91
N MET A 136 48.65 -56.86 -3.58
CA MET A 136 47.91 -55.82 -2.86
C MET A 136 48.35 -54.41 -3.24
N LEU A 137 49.65 -54.19 -3.47
CA LEU A 137 50.18 -52.91 -3.90
C LEU A 137 49.71 -52.54 -5.31
N ALA A 138 49.64 -53.51 -6.23
CA ALA A 138 49.10 -53.29 -7.57
C ALA A 138 47.60 -52.94 -7.53
N GLU A 139 46.81 -53.65 -6.73
CA GLU A 139 45.38 -53.39 -6.57
C GLU A 139 45.11 -52.00 -5.95
N LEU A 140 45.86 -51.63 -4.91
CA LEU A 140 45.78 -50.29 -4.31
C LEU A 140 46.15 -49.20 -5.31
N LYS A 141 47.15 -49.42 -6.17
CA LYS A 141 47.56 -48.46 -7.21
C LYS A 141 46.45 -48.24 -8.25
N VAL A 142 45.77 -49.31 -8.67
CA VAL A 142 44.63 -49.22 -9.60
C VAL A 142 43.44 -48.52 -8.94
N ARG A 143 43.11 -48.84 -7.68
CA ARG A 143 42.02 -48.16 -6.95
C ARG A 143 42.33 -46.69 -6.72
N LEU A 144 43.58 -46.35 -6.42
CA LEU A 144 44.05 -44.97 -6.30
C LEU A 144 43.85 -44.24 -7.62
N GLN A 145 44.37 -44.78 -8.74
CA GLN A 145 44.23 -44.17 -10.06
C GLN A 145 42.76 -43.94 -10.43
N LYS A 146 41.91 -44.94 -10.23
CA LYS A 146 40.46 -44.84 -10.49
C LYS A 146 39.81 -43.73 -9.63
N SER A 147 40.22 -43.60 -8.37
CA SER A 147 39.74 -42.54 -7.49
C SER A 147 40.22 -41.16 -7.96
N THR A 148 41.45 -41.03 -8.45
CA THR A 148 41.99 -39.78 -8.98
C THR A 148 41.25 -39.34 -10.24
N GLU A 149 40.96 -40.27 -11.15
CA GLU A 149 40.17 -40.01 -12.37
C GLU A 149 38.73 -39.58 -12.02
N SER A 150 38.11 -40.22 -11.02
CA SER A 150 36.79 -39.80 -10.51
C SER A 150 36.84 -38.41 -9.88
N CYS A 151 37.89 -38.10 -9.12
CA CYS A 151 38.07 -36.79 -8.47
C CYS A 151 38.21 -35.66 -9.49
N THR A 152 39.04 -35.87 -10.52
CA THR A 152 39.22 -34.89 -11.62
C THR A 152 37.96 -34.69 -12.45
N LYS A 153 37.13 -35.73 -12.62
CA LYS A 153 35.81 -35.58 -13.26
C LYS A 153 34.86 -34.75 -12.40
N GLN A 154 34.81 -35.03 -11.10
CA GLN A 154 33.94 -34.29 -10.17
C GLN A 154 34.36 -32.82 -10.04
N GLU A 155 35.66 -32.54 -10.03
CA GLU A 155 36.21 -31.18 -10.01
C GLU A 155 35.79 -30.37 -11.25
N LYS A 156 35.80 -30.98 -12.45
CA LYS A 156 35.30 -30.34 -13.67
C LYS A 156 33.81 -30.04 -13.62
N GLU A 157 33.00 -30.93 -13.06
CA GLU A 157 31.56 -30.68 -12.90
C GLU A 157 31.30 -29.56 -11.89
N LEU A 158 32.07 -29.50 -10.79
CA LEU A 158 31.99 -28.41 -9.82
C LEU A 158 32.34 -27.05 -10.44
N LEU A 159 33.41 -26.97 -11.23
CA LEU A 159 33.79 -25.73 -11.94
C LEU A 159 32.69 -25.25 -12.89
N LYS A 160 31.99 -26.18 -13.55
CA LYS A 160 30.84 -25.83 -14.40
C LYS A 160 29.69 -25.27 -13.57
N ILE A 161 29.34 -25.92 -12.46
CA ILE A 161 28.27 -25.46 -11.55
C ILE A 161 28.60 -24.09 -10.97
N GLU A 162 29.87 -23.86 -10.60
CA GLU A 162 30.35 -22.56 -10.09
C GLU A 162 30.18 -21.46 -11.15
N SER A 163 30.57 -21.72 -12.40
CA SER A 163 30.35 -20.80 -13.52
C SER A 163 28.87 -20.52 -13.80
N ASP A 164 28.02 -21.54 -13.75
CA ASP A 164 26.58 -21.40 -13.94
C ASP A 164 25.95 -20.57 -12.79
N TYR A 165 26.38 -20.80 -11.55
CA TYR A 165 25.95 -20.05 -10.37
C TYR A 165 26.36 -18.58 -10.45
N GLN A 166 27.60 -18.29 -10.86
CA GLN A 166 28.09 -16.93 -11.03
C GLN A 166 27.30 -16.17 -12.11
N SER A 167 26.93 -16.86 -13.20
CA SER A 167 26.08 -16.29 -14.25
C SER A 167 24.67 -15.99 -13.76
N LEU A 168 24.09 -16.89 -12.96
CA LEU A 168 22.77 -16.70 -12.34
C LEU A 168 22.79 -15.54 -11.34
N HIS A 169 23.87 -15.41 -10.55
CA HIS A 169 24.04 -14.32 -9.61
C HIS A 169 24.05 -12.95 -10.32
N GLN A 170 24.78 -12.83 -11.43
CA GLN A 170 24.80 -11.60 -12.23
C GLN A 170 23.41 -11.25 -12.77
N LEU A 171 22.67 -12.25 -13.26
CA LEU A 171 21.30 -12.05 -13.73
C LEU A 171 20.36 -11.55 -12.60
N CYS A 172 20.53 -12.10 -11.40
CA CYS A 172 19.78 -11.64 -10.22
C CYS A 172 20.12 -10.19 -9.85
N GLU A 173 21.39 -9.79 -9.93
CA GLU A 173 21.79 -8.39 -9.71
C GLU A 173 21.16 -7.44 -10.73
N ASP A 174 21.20 -7.80 -12.01
CA ASP A 174 20.60 -7.02 -13.08
C ASP A 174 19.08 -6.89 -12.87
N GLN A 175 18.42 -7.98 -12.53
CA GLN A 175 16.97 -7.98 -12.25
C GLN A 175 16.64 -7.09 -11.04
N ALA A 176 17.43 -7.15 -9.97
CA ALA A 176 17.28 -6.29 -8.80
C ALA A 176 17.46 -4.80 -9.17
N HIS A 177 18.44 -4.49 -10.02
CA HIS A 177 18.64 -3.12 -10.53
C HIS A 177 17.42 -2.60 -11.30
N TYR A 178 16.83 -3.42 -12.20
CA TYR A 178 15.63 -3.03 -12.93
C TYR A 178 14.41 -2.86 -12.01
N ILE A 179 14.20 -3.75 -11.05
CA ILE A 179 13.12 -3.64 -10.06
C ILE A 179 13.24 -2.31 -9.31
N LYS A 180 14.45 -1.97 -8.84
CA LYS A 180 14.72 -0.70 -8.15
C LYS A 180 14.40 0.50 -9.04
N LYS A 181 14.76 0.44 -10.33
CA LYS A 181 14.43 1.50 -11.30
C LYS A 181 12.93 1.67 -11.48
N TYR A 182 12.17 0.58 -11.60
CA TYR A 182 10.72 0.63 -11.72
C TYR A 182 10.04 1.16 -10.46
N GLN A 183 10.53 0.79 -9.28
CA GLN A 183 10.04 1.33 -8.01
C GLN A 183 10.24 2.84 -7.92
N GLU A 184 11.39 3.36 -8.36
CA GLU A 184 11.64 4.82 -8.36
C GLU A 184 10.69 5.56 -9.32
N ILE A 185 10.45 5.01 -10.52
CA ILE A 185 9.51 5.59 -11.49
C ILE A 185 8.09 5.60 -10.91
N LEU A 186 7.67 4.53 -10.25
CA LEU A 186 6.35 4.46 -9.59
C LEU A 186 6.23 5.53 -8.49
N ARG A 187 7.26 5.70 -7.67
CA ARG A 187 7.30 6.73 -6.62
C ARG A 187 7.22 8.14 -7.21
N GLN A 188 7.88 8.37 -8.34
CA GLN A 188 7.83 9.66 -9.02
C GLN A 188 6.43 9.96 -9.59
N MET A 189 5.79 8.99 -10.23
CA MET A 189 4.41 9.15 -10.73
C MET A 189 3.40 9.38 -9.60
N GLU A 190 3.60 8.76 -8.44
CA GLU A 190 2.76 8.98 -7.26
C GLU A 190 2.88 10.42 -6.76
N LYS A 191 4.10 10.94 -6.62
CA LYS A 191 4.36 12.35 -6.26
C LYS A 191 3.76 13.32 -7.28
N GLU A 192 3.92 13.06 -8.58
CA GLU A 192 3.34 13.91 -9.63
C GLU A 192 1.81 13.94 -9.56
N LYS A 193 1.19 12.81 -9.23
CA LYS A 193 -0.25 12.73 -9.02
C LYS A 193 -0.70 13.50 -7.78
N GLU A 194 0.04 13.43 -6.68
CA GLU A 194 -0.24 14.23 -5.48
C GLU A 194 -0.14 15.73 -5.76
N VAL A 195 0.92 16.17 -6.45
CA VAL A 195 1.09 17.57 -6.87
C VAL A 195 -0.06 18.02 -7.78
N MET A 196 -0.46 17.20 -8.76
CA MET A 196 -1.60 17.53 -9.63
C MET A 196 -2.92 17.67 -8.85
N LEU A 197 -3.14 16.85 -7.81
CA LEU A 197 -4.32 16.97 -6.95
C LEU A 197 -4.28 18.25 -6.12
N LEU A 198 -3.12 18.58 -5.54
CA LEU A 198 -2.92 19.82 -4.78
C LEU A 198 -3.12 21.05 -5.67
N GLU A 199 -2.53 21.09 -6.87
CA GLU A 199 -2.72 22.16 -7.84
C GLU A 199 -4.21 22.34 -8.17
N LYS A 200 -4.95 21.25 -8.39
CA LYS A 200 -6.38 21.29 -8.65
C LYS A 200 -7.18 21.87 -7.48
N GLU A 201 -6.79 21.56 -6.24
CA GLU A 201 -7.40 22.15 -5.04
C GLU A 201 -7.08 23.65 -4.92
N VAL A 202 -5.84 24.05 -5.20
CA VAL A 202 -5.42 25.46 -5.24
C VAL A 202 -6.22 26.23 -6.31
N PHE A 203 -6.34 25.69 -7.53
CA PHE A 203 -7.17 26.29 -8.59
C PHE A 203 -8.64 26.40 -8.18
N LYS A 204 -9.18 25.42 -7.45
CA LYS A 204 -10.55 25.48 -6.93
C LYS A 204 -10.71 26.57 -5.87
N ALA A 205 -9.77 26.68 -4.93
CA ALA A 205 -9.78 27.72 -3.90
C ALA A 205 -9.64 29.12 -4.50
N GLN A 206 -8.75 29.29 -5.49
CA GLN A 206 -8.53 30.56 -6.18
C GLN A 206 -9.75 30.99 -7.01
N ASN A 207 -10.41 30.06 -7.72
CA ASN A 207 -11.65 30.36 -8.44
C ASN A 207 -12.79 30.78 -7.51
N ASN A 208 -12.94 30.11 -6.35
CA ASN A 208 -13.94 30.50 -5.35
C ASN A 208 -13.65 31.89 -4.75
N SER A 209 -12.38 32.26 -4.61
CA SER A 209 -11.96 33.61 -4.17
C SER A 209 -12.25 34.68 -5.23
N SER A 210 -12.04 34.35 -6.51
CA SER A 210 -12.33 35.26 -7.63
C SER A 210 -13.83 35.54 -7.86
N GLN A 211 -14.71 34.73 -7.25
CA GLN A 211 -16.17 34.89 -7.32
C GLN A 211 -16.73 35.88 -6.28
N ILE A 212 -15.87 36.58 -5.51
CA ILE A 212 -16.27 37.61 -4.54
C ILE A 212 -16.21 39.01 -5.18
N VAL A 213 -16.74 39.18 -6.40
CA VAL A 213 -16.90 40.52 -7.01
C VAL A 213 -18.30 40.71 -7.61
N LYS A 214 -19.03 41.59 -6.91
CA LYS A 214 -20.27 42.34 -7.20
C LYS A 214 -21.60 41.56 -7.40
N PRO A 215 -22.55 41.69 -6.45
CA PRO A 215 -23.91 41.20 -6.59
C PRO A 215 -24.75 42.16 -7.41
N GLY A 216 -25.33 41.67 -8.51
CA GLY A 216 -26.32 42.41 -9.29
C GLY A 216 -26.26 42.12 -10.78
N SER A 217 -26.96 41.08 -11.22
CA SER A 217 -27.79 41.05 -12.45
C SER A 217 -28.09 39.61 -12.82
N ILE A 218 -29.21 39.45 -13.52
CA ILE A 218 -29.88 38.26 -14.11
C ILE A 218 -28.93 37.17 -14.67
N LEU A 219 -27.66 37.49 -14.91
CA LEU A 219 -26.61 36.55 -15.27
C LEU A 219 -26.27 35.53 -14.16
N VAL A 220 -26.27 35.94 -12.88
CA VAL A 220 -25.90 35.06 -11.76
C VAL A 220 -26.91 33.94 -11.56
N GLU A 221 -28.21 34.21 -11.63
CA GLU A 221 -29.25 33.17 -11.56
C GLU A 221 -29.23 32.24 -12.78
N THR A 222 -28.91 32.76 -13.97
CA THR A 222 -28.80 31.96 -15.20
C THR A 222 -27.56 31.06 -15.18
N ILE A 223 -26.44 31.54 -14.63
CA ILE A 223 -25.21 30.76 -14.42
C ILE A 223 -25.44 29.73 -13.31
N GLN A 224 -26.05 30.11 -12.19
CA GLN A 224 -26.35 29.22 -11.07
C GLN A 224 -27.30 28.09 -11.50
N SER A 225 -28.38 28.38 -12.22
CA SER A 225 -29.33 27.36 -12.69
C SER A 225 -28.73 26.43 -13.76
N ASN A 226 -27.84 26.92 -14.63
CA ASN A 226 -27.11 26.06 -15.57
C ASN A 226 -26.04 25.21 -14.87
N MET A 227 -25.37 25.74 -13.84
CA MET A 227 -24.44 24.98 -13.01
C MET A 227 -25.18 23.90 -12.22
N GLU A 228 -26.33 24.21 -11.61
CA GLU A 228 -27.18 23.23 -10.91
C GLU A 228 -27.64 22.11 -11.85
N LYS A 229 -28.10 22.42 -13.06
CA LYS A 229 -28.44 21.41 -14.08
C LYS A 229 -27.25 20.54 -14.45
N THR A 230 -26.04 21.10 -14.51
CA THR A 230 -24.82 20.37 -14.84
C THR A 230 -24.33 19.51 -13.67
N ILE A 231 -24.48 19.98 -12.43
CA ILE A 231 -24.17 19.26 -11.19
C ILE A 231 -25.13 18.08 -11.03
N ILE A 232 -26.44 18.28 -11.22
CA ILE A 232 -27.44 17.20 -11.18
C ILE A 232 -27.18 16.17 -12.28
N LYS A 233 -26.81 16.59 -13.49
CA LYS A 233 -26.43 15.65 -14.58
C LYS A 233 -25.15 14.87 -14.25
N LYS A 234 -24.12 15.52 -13.70
CA LYS A 234 -22.87 14.86 -13.28
C LYS A 234 -23.11 13.90 -12.11
N GLN A 235 -23.93 14.29 -11.13
CA GLN A 235 -24.29 13.46 -9.99
C GLN A 235 -25.11 12.24 -10.41
N LYS A 236 -26.08 12.40 -11.35
CA LYS A 236 -26.79 11.27 -11.96
C LYS A 236 -25.84 10.33 -12.70
N ARG A 237 -24.83 10.84 -13.41
CA ARG A 237 -23.83 10.02 -14.11
C ARG A 237 -22.92 9.26 -13.15
N ILE A 238 -22.47 9.90 -12.07
CA ILE A 238 -21.65 9.24 -11.02
C ILE A 238 -22.48 8.18 -10.28
N PHE A 239 -23.74 8.49 -9.97
CA PHE A 239 -24.68 7.56 -9.38
C PHE A 239 -24.88 6.34 -10.28
N TRP A 240 -25.14 6.56 -11.57
CA TRP A 240 -25.25 5.49 -12.56
C TRP A 240 -23.97 4.67 -12.70
N TYR A 241 -22.80 5.31 -12.74
CA TYR A 241 -21.52 4.62 -12.81
C TYR A 241 -21.27 3.74 -11.57
N ARG A 242 -21.61 4.24 -10.38
CA ARG A 242 -21.51 3.47 -9.12
C ARG A 242 -22.45 2.27 -9.11
N HIS A 243 -23.69 2.43 -9.58
CA HIS A 243 -24.65 1.34 -9.68
C HIS A 243 -24.24 0.32 -10.75
N PHE A 244 -23.76 0.79 -11.90
CA PHE A 244 -23.23 -0.06 -12.96
C PHE A 244 -22.02 -0.86 -12.49
N ARG A 245 -21.08 -0.23 -11.79
CA ARG A 245 -19.93 -0.92 -11.19
C ARG A 245 -20.38 -1.98 -10.18
N CYS A 246 -21.33 -1.66 -9.31
CA CYS A 246 -21.88 -2.65 -8.36
C CYS A 246 -22.58 -3.81 -9.09
N LEU A 247 -23.35 -3.54 -10.14
CA LEU A 247 -23.99 -4.57 -10.97
C LEU A 247 -22.95 -5.48 -11.63
N VAL A 248 -21.89 -4.92 -12.22
CA VAL A 248 -20.79 -5.70 -12.81
C VAL A 248 -20.11 -6.58 -11.76
N PHE A 249 -19.86 -6.06 -10.55
CA PHE A 249 -19.32 -6.85 -9.45
C PHE A 249 -20.25 -7.98 -9.02
N MET A 250 -21.55 -7.72 -8.91
CA MET A 250 -22.54 -8.75 -8.59
C MET A 250 -22.60 -9.83 -9.66
N VAL A 251 -22.57 -9.46 -10.95
CA VAL A 251 -22.53 -10.41 -12.06
C VAL A 251 -21.26 -11.25 -12.04
N MET A 252 -20.10 -10.64 -11.76
CA MET A 252 -18.82 -11.38 -11.68
C MET A 252 -18.82 -12.38 -10.51
N ILE A 253 -19.34 -11.99 -9.35
CA ILE A 253 -19.50 -12.89 -8.20
C ILE A 253 -20.48 -14.03 -8.54
N PHE A 254 -21.60 -13.69 -9.20
CA PHE A 254 -22.59 -14.67 -9.62
C PHE A 254 -22.00 -15.70 -10.60
N ILE A 255 -21.26 -15.26 -11.62
CA ILE A 255 -20.56 -16.17 -12.56
C ILE A 255 -19.57 -17.05 -11.82
N ARG A 256 -18.84 -16.50 -10.84
CA ARG A 256 -17.87 -17.26 -10.04
C ARG A 256 -18.56 -18.32 -9.17
N LEU A 257 -19.67 -17.98 -8.53
CA LEU A 257 -20.50 -18.92 -7.77
C LEU A 257 -21.12 -20.00 -8.67
N LEU A 258 -21.58 -19.62 -9.86
CA LEU A 258 -22.09 -20.55 -10.86
C LEU A 258 -20.98 -21.52 -11.31
N GLY A 259 -19.76 -21.01 -11.49
CA GLY A 259 -18.57 -21.81 -11.78
C GLY A 259 -18.25 -22.82 -10.66
N TYR A 260 -18.32 -22.40 -9.39
CA TYR A 260 -18.16 -23.33 -8.27
C TYR A 260 -19.26 -24.38 -8.20
N ALA A 261 -20.51 -23.99 -8.46
CA ALA A 261 -21.64 -24.93 -8.49
C ALA A 261 -21.48 -25.96 -9.63
N LEU A 262 -21.09 -25.52 -10.83
CA LEU A 262 -20.80 -26.41 -11.96
C LEU A 262 -19.62 -27.33 -11.69
N PHE A 263 -18.56 -26.81 -11.07
CA PHE A 263 -17.39 -27.60 -10.68
C PHE A 263 -17.74 -28.66 -9.64
N HIS A 264 -18.56 -28.32 -8.64
CA HIS A 264 -19.07 -29.28 -7.67
C HIS A 264 -20.00 -30.32 -8.30
N LEU A 265 -20.88 -29.92 -9.22
CA LEU A 265 -21.73 -30.85 -9.97
C LEU A 265 -20.88 -31.83 -10.80
N GLN A 266 -19.84 -31.34 -11.47
CA GLN A 266 -18.93 -32.14 -12.27
C GLN A 266 -18.02 -33.04 -11.43
N TYR A 267 -17.69 -32.62 -10.20
CA TYR A 267 -16.95 -33.43 -9.23
C TYR A 267 -17.79 -34.59 -8.67
N ILE A 268 -19.08 -34.35 -8.42
CA ILE A 268 -20.01 -35.37 -7.90
C ILE A 268 -20.47 -36.32 -9.01
N ASN A 269 -20.69 -35.82 -10.23
CA ASN A 269 -21.13 -36.61 -11.37
C ASN A 269 -20.48 -36.11 -12.68
N PRO A 270 -19.36 -36.71 -13.12
CA PRO A 270 -18.61 -36.23 -14.28
C PRO A 270 -19.37 -36.40 -15.61
N ASP A 271 -20.35 -37.30 -15.68
CA ASP A 271 -21.12 -37.58 -16.90
C ASP A 271 -22.34 -36.64 -17.06
N LEU A 272 -22.73 -35.90 -16.01
CA LEU A 272 -23.92 -35.05 -16.01
C LEU A 272 -23.86 -33.93 -17.06
N LEU A 273 -22.70 -33.30 -17.25
CA LEU A 273 -22.51 -32.26 -18.27
C LEU A 273 -22.50 -32.86 -19.69
N VAL A 274 -21.97 -34.07 -19.85
CA VAL A 274 -21.87 -34.77 -21.14
C VAL A 274 -23.25 -35.27 -21.59
N ASP A 275 -24.08 -35.73 -20.65
CA ASP A 275 -25.45 -36.19 -20.90
C ASP A 275 -26.46 -35.03 -21.05
N ALA A 276 -26.23 -33.91 -20.35
CA ALA A 276 -27.10 -32.73 -20.44
C ALA A 276 -26.79 -31.85 -21.66
N LEU A 277 -25.56 -31.85 -22.19
CA LEU A 277 -25.16 -31.00 -23.33
C LEU A 277 -26.02 -31.23 -24.58
N PRO A 278 -26.30 -32.48 -25.02
CA PRO A 278 -27.15 -32.76 -26.17
C PRO A 278 -28.61 -32.34 -25.93
N MET A 279 -29.07 -32.42 -24.68
CA MET A 279 -30.43 -32.05 -24.30
C MET A 279 -30.62 -30.53 -24.23
N VAL A 280 -29.61 -29.79 -23.73
CA VAL A 280 -29.60 -28.32 -23.68
C VAL A 280 -29.33 -27.70 -25.06
N MET A 281 -28.54 -28.36 -25.90
CA MET A 281 -28.28 -27.99 -27.30
C MET A 281 -29.29 -28.60 -28.30
N SER A 282 -30.46 -29.04 -27.83
CA SER A 282 -31.51 -29.49 -28.74
C SER A 282 -31.93 -28.35 -29.68
N ARG A 283 -32.31 -28.68 -30.93
CA ARG A 283 -32.74 -27.68 -31.92
C ARG A 283 -33.86 -26.77 -31.41
N ASP A 284 -34.72 -27.30 -30.54
CA ASP A 284 -35.91 -26.61 -30.04
C ASP A 284 -35.56 -25.64 -28.89
N THR A 285 -34.67 -26.04 -27.99
CA THR A 285 -34.14 -25.15 -26.92
C THR A 285 -33.30 -24.03 -27.50
N LEU A 286 -32.50 -24.30 -28.54
CA LEU A 286 -31.69 -23.29 -29.22
C LEU A 286 -32.56 -22.28 -30.00
N LYS A 287 -33.68 -22.74 -30.57
CA LYS A 287 -34.66 -21.87 -31.24
C LYS A 287 -35.39 -20.96 -30.24
N ARG A 288 -35.85 -21.51 -29.11
CA ARG A 288 -36.43 -20.70 -28.02
C ARG A 288 -35.44 -19.69 -27.43
N LEU A 289 -34.19 -20.09 -27.24
CA LEU A 289 -33.14 -19.19 -26.74
C LEU A 289 -32.87 -18.05 -27.73
N ARG A 290 -32.85 -18.35 -29.04
CA ARG A 290 -32.75 -17.35 -30.10
C ARG A 290 -33.94 -16.39 -30.06
N GLU A 291 -35.16 -16.89 -29.93
CA GLU A 291 -36.38 -16.06 -29.86
C GLU A 291 -36.41 -15.16 -28.61
N VAL A 292 -35.84 -15.60 -27.48
CA VAL A 292 -35.76 -14.80 -26.25
C VAL A 292 -34.65 -13.73 -26.31
N LEU A 293 -33.52 -14.03 -26.96
CA LEU A 293 -32.38 -13.12 -27.06
C LEU A 293 -32.53 -12.09 -28.19
N PHE A 294 -33.26 -12.45 -29.27
CA PHE A 294 -33.43 -11.56 -30.43
C PHE A 294 -33.97 -10.18 -30.05
N PRO A 295 -35.04 -10.03 -29.24
CA PRO A 295 -35.61 -8.73 -28.89
C PRO A 295 -34.63 -7.79 -28.16
N PHE A 296 -33.63 -8.34 -27.45
CA PHE A 296 -32.65 -7.55 -26.72
C PHE A 296 -31.43 -7.15 -27.56
N LEU A 297 -31.14 -7.87 -28.65
CA LEU A 297 -30.02 -7.61 -29.54
C LEU A 297 -30.36 -6.67 -30.70
N THR A 298 -31.64 -6.58 -31.09
CA THR A 298 -32.08 -5.66 -32.16
C THR A 298 -32.30 -4.22 -31.70
N LEU A 299 -32.24 -3.91 -30.39
CA LEU A 299 -32.63 -2.59 -29.88
C LEU A 299 -31.57 -1.49 -30.02
N GLU A 300 -30.35 -1.80 -30.50
CA GLU A 300 -29.22 -0.86 -30.47
C GLU A 300 -28.67 -0.48 -31.86
N VAL A 301 -29.29 -0.96 -32.96
CA VAL A 301 -28.73 -0.78 -34.32
C VAL A 301 -29.51 0.24 -35.18
N GLU A 302 -30.70 0.68 -34.76
CA GLU A 302 -31.59 1.46 -35.65
C GLU A 302 -31.50 3.00 -35.48
N GLU A 303 -30.58 3.52 -34.66
CA GLU A 303 -30.36 4.98 -34.51
C GLU A 303 -29.18 5.56 -35.33
N VAL A 304 -28.49 4.76 -36.17
CA VAL A 304 -27.28 5.22 -36.89
C VAL A 304 -27.31 4.90 -38.39
N LEU A 305 -28.38 5.28 -39.09
CA LEU A 305 -28.31 5.49 -40.55
C LEU A 305 -28.89 6.87 -40.92
N PRO A 306 -28.12 7.75 -41.57
CA PRO A 306 -28.63 9.02 -42.08
C PRO A 306 -29.46 8.79 -43.35
N HIS A 307 -30.47 9.65 -43.55
CA HIS A 307 -31.17 9.83 -44.83
C HIS A 307 -30.22 10.29 -45.94
#